data_AF-A0A9W9D6R1-F1
#
_entry.id   AF-A0A9W9D6R1-F1
#
_cell.length_a   1.000
_cell.length_b   1.000
_cell.length_c   1.000
_cell.angle_alpha   90.00
_cell.angle_beta   90.00
_cell.angle_gamma   90.00
#
_symmetry.space_group_name_H-M   'P 1'
#
loop_
_entity.id
_entity.type
_entity.pdbx_description
1 polymer ?
#
loop_
_entity_poly.entity_id
_entity_poly.type
_entity_poly.pdbx_seq_one_letter_code
_entity_poly.pdbx_strand_id
1 'polypeptide(L)'
;MVKLELLAASALAMGALAHPHIKHIGSSKRFCANEAPEALFARDLTSRATIPKATTWNPPSSMVTALDQVWKQTLKENPDGLKDKNWITDQLIANNGSINYCVRWNTDAHVSTAADRAKITNALQRSLQKWFDVLVGFEGFPLTKLSVKTVGYAVKNKSLIQGSTSGIDVYTTADADGVPECDTRCYRGAHLDDPNGISSCPGGEDSRYDISLWLDKSLEGQMGGYGYNWGQELGPDYILSNLDSDNIHILLHEMGHGFGLLDFYDWVPQGQTSFVMMAGSAMEITEFDAWMLRDWYRKLKSVRKW
;
A
#
# COMPACT_ATOMS: atom_id res chain seq x y z
N MET A 1 13.06 -59.35 23.67
CA MET A 1 12.84 -57.99 24.18
C MET A 1 14.06 -57.16 23.81
N VAL A 2 13.81 -56.14 22.99
CA VAL A 2 14.77 -55.18 22.42
C VAL A 2 14.97 -54.04 23.42
N LYS A 3 16.18 -53.47 23.50
CA LYS A 3 16.36 -52.01 23.51
C LYS A 3 17.76 -51.65 23.03
N LEU A 4 17.78 -51.18 21.78
CA LEU A 4 18.91 -50.55 21.10
C LEU A 4 18.89 -49.07 21.48
N GLU A 5 19.98 -48.54 22.03
CA GLU A 5 20.10 -47.12 22.34
C GLU A 5 20.26 -46.31 21.05
N LEU A 6 19.34 -45.36 20.84
CA LEU A 6 19.31 -44.47 19.69
C LEU A 6 19.93 -43.13 20.10
N LEU A 7 21.05 -42.77 19.47
CA LEU A 7 21.58 -41.41 19.47
C LEU A 7 20.51 -40.45 18.92
N ALA A 8 19.98 -39.57 19.75
CA ALA A 8 19.13 -38.47 19.32
C ALA A 8 20.02 -37.37 18.72
N ALA A 9 20.17 -37.38 17.41
CA ALA A 9 20.68 -36.22 16.66
C ALA A 9 19.70 -35.05 16.84
N SER A 10 20.18 -33.96 17.43
CA SER A 10 19.46 -32.69 17.49
C SER A 10 19.38 -32.12 16.07
N ALA A 11 18.26 -32.36 15.39
CA ALA A 11 17.91 -31.62 14.20
C ALA A 11 17.38 -30.25 14.63
N LEU A 12 18.21 -29.22 14.49
CA LEU A 12 17.75 -27.84 14.34
C LEU A 12 16.85 -27.79 13.11
N ALA A 13 15.54 -27.96 13.33
CA ALA A 13 14.55 -27.59 12.36
C ALA A 13 14.55 -26.05 12.31
N MET A 14 15.38 -25.48 11.43
CA MET A 14 15.10 -24.16 10.87
C MET A 14 13.76 -24.30 10.17
N GLY A 15 12.69 -23.92 10.88
CA GLY A 15 11.39 -23.71 10.28
C GLY A 15 11.59 -22.64 9.21
N ALA A 16 11.68 -23.07 7.96
CA ALA A 16 11.37 -22.22 6.84
C ALA A 16 9.94 -21.73 7.12
N LEU A 17 9.83 -20.49 7.62
CA LEU A 17 8.58 -19.77 7.69
C LEU A 17 8.11 -19.75 6.24
N ALA A 18 7.11 -20.58 5.97
CA ALA A 18 6.40 -20.59 4.72
C ALA A 18 5.99 -19.14 4.49
N HIS A 19 6.63 -18.53 3.50
CA HIS A 19 6.22 -17.23 3.02
C HIS A 19 4.73 -17.38 2.70
N PRO A 20 3.88 -16.39 3.02
CA PRO A 20 2.70 -16.27 2.20
C PRO A 20 3.26 -16.14 0.79
N HIS A 21 3.17 -17.21 0.00
CA HIS A 21 3.12 -17.06 -1.43
C HIS A 21 1.97 -16.09 -1.63
N ILE A 22 2.28 -14.80 -1.76
CA ILE A 22 1.44 -13.85 -2.45
C ILE A 22 1.55 -14.22 -3.94
N LYS A 23 1.26 -15.49 -4.26
CA LYS A 23 0.66 -15.82 -5.53
C LYS A 23 -0.50 -14.86 -5.61
N HIS A 24 -0.49 -14.03 -6.64
CA HIS A 24 -1.66 -13.34 -7.15
C HIS A 24 -2.90 -14.11 -6.69
N ILE A 25 -3.55 -13.64 -5.61
CA ILE A 25 -4.75 -14.29 -5.10
C ILE A 25 -5.66 -14.24 -6.31
N GLY A 26 -5.92 -15.42 -6.89
CA GLY A 26 -6.32 -15.56 -8.29
C GLY A 26 -7.41 -14.56 -8.67
N SER A 27 -7.02 -13.48 -9.33
CA SER A 27 -7.96 -12.51 -9.86
C SER A 27 -7.19 -11.53 -10.73
N SER A 28 -7.45 -11.60 -12.03
CA SER A 28 -7.33 -10.46 -12.93
C SER A 28 -8.14 -9.22 -12.46
N LYS A 29 -8.90 -9.33 -11.35
CA LYS A 29 -9.80 -8.32 -10.80
C LYS A 29 -9.16 -7.33 -9.83
N ARG A 30 -7.84 -7.33 -9.66
CA ARG A 30 -7.11 -6.37 -8.81
C ARG A 30 -6.00 -5.63 -9.57
N PHE A 31 -5.99 -5.75 -10.89
CA PHE A 31 -5.06 -5.01 -11.73
C PHE A 31 -5.76 -3.77 -12.27
N CYS A 32 -5.27 -2.60 -11.87
CA CYS A 32 -5.77 -1.30 -12.34
C CYS A 32 -5.47 -1.03 -13.80
N ALA A 33 -6.08 -1.76 -14.72
CA ALA A 33 -6.00 -1.45 -16.14
C ALA A 33 -6.72 -0.12 -16.42
N ASN A 34 -5.98 0.93 -16.78
CA ASN A 34 -6.59 2.09 -17.42
C ASN A 34 -6.95 1.70 -18.87
N GLU A 35 -8.22 1.44 -19.14
CA GLU A 35 -8.73 1.22 -20.52
C GLU A 35 -8.94 2.52 -21.31
N ALA A 36 -8.65 3.68 -20.71
CA ALA A 36 -8.91 4.97 -21.33
C ALA A 36 -7.84 5.34 -22.37
N PRO A 37 -8.22 5.78 -23.59
CA PRO A 37 -7.27 6.10 -24.65
C PRO A 37 -6.36 7.27 -24.24
N GLU A 38 -5.12 7.25 -24.74
CA GLU A 38 -4.01 8.19 -24.50
C GLU A 38 -4.39 9.70 -24.52
N ALA A 39 -5.55 10.05 -25.08
CA ALA A 39 -6.06 11.41 -25.25
C ALA A 39 -6.59 12.10 -23.97
N LEU A 40 -6.75 11.42 -22.84
CA LEU A 40 -7.25 12.04 -21.60
C LEU A 40 -6.17 12.76 -20.77
N PHE A 41 -4.89 12.49 -21.03
CA PHE A 41 -3.77 13.11 -20.31
C PHE A 41 -3.38 14.50 -20.85
N ALA A 42 -4.01 14.96 -21.94
CA ALA A 42 -3.82 16.29 -22.51
C ALA A 42 -4.78 17.36 -21.92
N ARG A 43 -5.60 17.01 -20.93
CA ARG A 43 -6.47 17.98 -20.24
C ARG A 43 -5.80 18.46 -18.96
N ASP A 44 -5.47 19.74 -18.97
CA ASP A 44 -5.08 20.62 -17.85
C ASP A 44 -5.37 20.03 -16.45
N LEU A 45 -4.31 19.48 -15.83
CA LEU A 45 -4.30 18.80 -14.52
C LEU A 45 -4.36 19.81 -13.35
N THR A 46 -5.27 20.77 -13.41
CA THR A 46 -5.62 21.55 -12.20
C THR A 46 -6.63 20.73 -11.40
N SER A 47 -6.25 20.33 -10.19
CA SER A 47 -7.13 19.72 -9.19
C SER A 47 -8.44 20.50 -9.02
N ARG A 48 -9.59 19.81 -9.05
CA ARG A 48 -10.94 20.40 -8.92
C ARG A 48 -11.80 19.71 -7.86
N ALA A 49 -11.42 18.52 -7.39
CA ALA A 49 -12.18 17.81 -6.36
C ALA A 49 -12.10 18.56 -5.03
N THR A 50 -13.18 19.24 -4.68
CA THR A 50 -13.35 19.79 -3.32
C THR A 50 -13.87 18.68 -2.44
N ILE A 51 -13.08 18.24 -1.45
CA ILE A 51 -13.51 17.28 -0.43
C ILE A 51 -13.94 18.07 0.80
N PRO A 52 -15.24 18.11 1.14
CA PRO A 52 -15.68 18.79 2.35
C PRO A 52 -15.07 18.14 3.59
N LYS A 53 -14.60 18.97 4.51
CA LYS A 53 -14.21 18.51 5.85
C LYS A 53 -15.45 17.97 6.57
N ALA A 54 -15.34 16.78 7.13
CA ALA A 54 -16.37 16.17 7.95
C ALA A 54 -15.78 15.78 9.30
N THR A 55 -16.48 16.07 10.39
CA THR A 55 -16.08 15.64 11.75
C THR A 55 -16.90 14.46 12.26
N THR A 56 -18.07 14.22 11.66
CA THR A 56 -19.02 13.16 12.03
C THR A 56 -19.56 12.47 10.78
N TRP A 57 -20.04 11.24 10.91
CA TRP A 57 -20.71 10.51 9.84
C TRP A 57 -22.02 11.19 9.43
N ASN A 58 -21.98 11.96 8.33
CA ASN A 58 -23.12 12.63 7.74
C ASN A 58 -22.91 12.84 6.22
N PRO A 59 -22.85 11.76 5.42
CA PRO A 59 -22.67 11.88 3.98
C PRO A 59 -23.85 12.58 3.29
N PRO A 60 -23.65 13.22 2.13
CA PRO A 60 -24.74 13.72 1.31
C PRO A 60 -25.80 12.64 1.06
N SER A 61 -27.08 13.00 1.11
CA SER A 61 -28.19 12.06 0.96
C SER A 61 -28.15 11.29 -0.37
N SER A 62 -27.61 11.91 -1.42
CA SER A 62 -27.37 11.30 -2.73
C SER A 62 -26.32 10.18 -2.72
N MET A 63 -25.43 10.14 -1.73
CA MET A 63 -24.35 9.14 -1.61
C MET A 63 -24.70 7.98 -0.67
N VAL A 64 -25.71 8.13 0.20
CA VAL A 64 -26.04 7.12 1.23
C VAL A 64 -26.30 5.73 0.63
N THR A 65 -27.12 5.66 -0.43
CA THR A 65 -27.42 4.39 -1.11
C THR A 65 -26.17 3.77 -1.72
N ALA A 66 -25.33 4.58 -2.35
CA ALA A 66 -24.08 4.13 -2.95
C ALA A 66 -23.10 3.58 -1.89
N LEU A 67 -22.95 4.28 -0.77
CA LEU A 67 -22.07 3.85 0.35
C LEU A 67 -22.56 2.52 0.97
N ASP A 68 -23.87 2.32 1.11
CA ASP A 68 -24.44 1.05 1.57
C ASP A 68 -24.18 -0.10 0.58
N GLN A 69 -24.30 0.16 -0.73
CA GLN A 69 -23.95 -0.81 -1.78
C GLN A 69 -22.47 -1.19 -1.72
N VAL A 70 -21.58 -0.21 -1.63
CA VAL A 70 -20.14 -0.42 -1.47
C VAL A 70 -19.88 -1.30 -0.26
N TRP A 71 -20.43 -0.96 0.90
CA TRP A 71 -20.21 -1.73 2.11
C TRP A 71 -20.67 -3.19 2.01
N LYS A 72 -21.86 -3.43 1.46
CA LYS A 72 -22.38 -4.79 1.24
C LYS A 72 -21.48 -5.57 0.31
N GLN A 73 -20.97 -4.94 -0.75
CA GLN A 73 -20.03 -5.57 -1.66
C GLN A 73 -18.69 -5.84 -0.96
N THR A 74 -18.19 -4.92 -0.13
CA THR A 74 -16.95 -5.11 0.64
C THR A 74 -17.02 -6.35 1.53
N LEU A 75 -18.14 -6.53 2.23
CA LEU A 75 -18.35 -7.73 3.06
C LEU A 75 -18.49 -9.02 2.25
N LYS A 76 -18.91 -8.94 0.98
CA LYS A 76 -19.01 -10.09 0.09
C LYS A 76 -17.64 -10.50 -0.46
N GLU A 77 -16.83 -9.53 -0.88
CA GLU A 77 -15.52 -9.76 -1.49
C GLU A 77 -14.42 -9.99 -0.46
N ASN A 78 -14.53 -9.37 0.71
CA ASN A 78 -13.58 -9.47 1.79
C ASN A 78 -14.28 -9.60 3.15
N PRO A 79 -14.98 -10.72 3.41
CA PRO A 79 -15.77 -10.91 4.64
C PRO A 79 -14.95 -10.81 5.92
N ASP A 80 -13.66 -11.14 5.84
CA ASP A 80 -12.73 -11.07 6.95
C ASP A 80 -11.87 -9.79 6.96
N GLY A 81 -12.17 -8.82 6.09
CA GLY A 81 -11.37 -7.61 5.94
C GLY A 81 -11.21 -6.83 7.25
N LEU A 82 -12.24 -6.77 8.09
CA LEU A 82 -12.14 -6.11 9.40
C LEU A 82 -11.27 -6.88 10.42
N LYS A 83 -10.95 -8.16 10.19
CA LYS A 83 -10.07 -8.95 11.07
C LYS A 83 -8.59 -8.69 10.77
N ASP A 84 -8.26 -8.34 9.53
CA ASP A 84 -6.91 -7.99 9.10
C ASP A 84 -6.44 -6.74 9.84
N LYS A 85 -5.31 -6.83 10.55
CA LYS A 85 -4.72 -5.76 11.38
C LYS A 85 -3.57 -5.02 10.68
N ASN A 86 -3.46 -5.17 9.36
CA ASN A 86 -2.38 -4.60 8.59
C ASN A 86 -2.79 -3.44 7.67
N TRP A 87 -4.04 -2.98 7.68
CA TRP A 87 -4.45 -1.83 6.86
C TRP A 87 -3.60 -0.59 7.16
N ILE A 88 -3.49 0.32 6.20
CA ILE A 88 -2.74 1.57 6.39
C ILE A 88 -3.24 2.32 7.64
N THR A 89 -4.53 2.30 7.94
CA THR A 89 -5.07 2.86 9.18
C THR A 89 -4.48 2.22 10.44
N ASP A 90 -4.36 0.89 10.48
CA ASP A 90 -3.73 0.16 11.59
C ASP A 90 -2.24 0.52 11.71
N GLN A 91 -1.54 0.63 10.58
CA GLN A 91 -0.12 1.02 10.52
C GLN A 91 0.09 2.43 11.07
N LEU A 92 -0.74 3.38 10.64
CA LEU A 92 -0.70 4.77 11.10
C LEU A 92 -0.90 4.85 12.62
N ILE A 93 -1.87 4.12 13.16
CA ILE A 93 -2.17 4.14 14.60
C ILE A 93 -1.05 3.46 15.39
N ALA A 94 -0.54 2.33 14.92
CA ALA A 94 0.57 1.62 15.57
C ALA A 94 1.84 2.49 15.67
N ASN A 95 2.06 3.37 14.68
CA ASN A 95 3.29 4.18 14.57
C ASN A 95 3.06 5.67 14.83
N ASN A 96 1.94 6.05 15.46
CA ASN A 96 1.61 7.42 15.79
C ASN A 96 1.77 8.40 14.60
N GLY A 97 1.21 8.04 13.45
CA GLY A 97 1.23 8.85 12.22
C GLY A 97 2.50 8.74 11.38
N SER A 98 3.36 7.73 11.61
CA SER A 98 4.52 7.46 10.76
C SER A 98 4.35 6.20 9.91
N ILE A 99 4.83 6.25 8.66
CA ILE A 99 4.87 5.09 7.77
C ILE A 99 6.28 4.98 7.17
N ASN A 100 6.91 3.83 7.39
CA ASN A 100 8.19 3.48 6.78
C ASN A 100 7.95 2.61 5.55
N TYR A 101 8.46 3.05 4.40
CA TYR A 101 8.44 2.32 3.14
C TYR A 101 9.76 1.56 2.92
N CYS A 102 9.65 0.36 2.36
CA CYS A 102 10.78 -0.28 1.69
C CYS A 102 10.51 -0.43 0.18
N VAL A 103 11.43 0.08 -0.65
CA VAL A 103 11.27 0.12 -2.11
C VAL A 103 11.90 -1.11 -2.74
N ARG A 104 11.13 -1.90 -3.48
CA ARG A 104 11.64 -2.98 -4.34
C ARG A 104 11.90 -2.42 -5.73
N TRP A 105 13.17 -2.20 -6.06
CA TRP A 105 13.61 -1.64 -7.33
C TRP A 105 13.94 -2.78 -8.30
N ASN A 106 12.92 -3.29 -8.98
CA ASN A 106 13.03 -4.42 -9.92
C ASN A 106 13.16 -3.94 -11.37
N THR A 107 14.02 -2.95 -11.64
CA THR A 107 14.37 -2.52 -12.99
C THR A 107 15.88 -2.26 -13.10
N ASP A 108 16.45 -2.56 -14.26
CA ASP A 108 17.83 -2.25 -14.63
C ASP A 108 17.93 -1.15 -15.70
N ALA A 109 16.78 -0.65 -16.19
CA ALA A 109 16.72 0.44 -17.17
C ALA A 109 17.10 1.81 -16.58
N HIS A 110 17.01 1.97 -15.26
CA HIS A 110 17.38 3.20 -14.55
C HIS A 110 18.16 2.90 -13.27
N VAL A 111 19.25 3.63 -13.05
CA VAL A 111 20.03 3.59 -11.80
C VAL A 111 19.41 4.56 -10.81
N SER A 112 19.03 4.07 -9.63
CA SER A 112 18.45 4.88 -8.57
C SER A 112 19.48 5.85 -7.99
N THR A 113 19.31 7.15 -8.26
CA THR A 113 20.14 8.21 -7.69
C THR A 113 19.60 8.67 -6.33
N ALA A 114 20.42 9.39 -5.54
CA ALA A 114 19.94 10.01 -4.31
C ALA A 114 18.77 10.99 -4.55
N ALA A 115 18.75 11.66 -5.72
CA ALA A 115 17.65 12.54 -6.10
C ALA A 115 16.36 11.76 -6.37
N ASP A 116 16.43 10.62 -7.05
CA ASP A 116 15.27 9.75 -7.29
C ASP A 116 14.68 9.26 -5.97
N ARG A 117 15.52 8.81 -5.04
CA ARG A 117 15.07 8.33 -3.72
C ARG A 117 14.38 9.44 -2.90
N ALA A 118 14.91 10.65 -2.95
CA ALA A 118 14.28 11.81 -2.31
C ALA A 118 12.93 12.14 -2.95
N LYS A 119 12.84 12.14 -4.29
CA LYS A 119 11.59 12.37 -5.03
C LYS A 119 10.55 11.29 -4.77
N ILE A 120 10.94 10.01 -4.72
CA ILE A 120 10.05 8.90 -4.37
C ILE A 120 9.46 9.10 -2.97
N THR A 121 10.30 9.43 -1.98
CA THR A 121 9.83 9.68 -0.61
C THR A 121 8.84 10.85 -0.58
N ASN A 122 9.13 11.94 -1.30
CA ASN A 122 8.22 13.09 -1.40
C ASN A 122 6.91 12.73 -2.11
N ALA A 123 6.95 11.93 -3.17
CA ALA A 123 5.76 11.45 -3.88
C ALA A 123 4.88 10.58 -2.99
N LEU A 124 5.47 9.64 -2.26
CA LEU A 124 4.77 8.80 -1.29
C LEU A 124 4.14 9.64 -0.17
N GLN A 125 4.89 10.59 0.40
CA GLN A 125 4.35 11.53 1.39
C GLN A 125 3.15 12.29 0.83
N ARG A 126 3.27 12.93 -0.35
CA ARG A 126 2.17 13.73 -0.94
C ARG A 126 0.94 12.87 -1.19
N SER A 127 1.09 11.72 -1.84
CA SER A 127 -0.03 10.86 -2.21
C SER A 127 -0.75 10.30 -0.97
N LEU A 128 0.01 9.84 0.02
CA LEU A 128 -0.57 9.30 1.25
C LEU A 128 -1.18 10.40 2.13
N GLN A 129 -0.61 11.62 2.10
CA GLN A 129 -1.16 12.78 2.83
C GLN A 129 -2.59 13.08 2.40
N LYS A 130 -2.91 12.97 1.10
CA LYS A 130 -4.27 13.24 0.60
C LYS A 130 -5.30 12.29 1.21
N TRP A 131 -4.99 11.00 1.33
CA TRP A 131 -5.83 10.03 2.04
C TRP A 131 -5.86 10.26 3.55
N PHE A 132 -4.72 10.58 4.15
CA PHE A 132 -4.62 10.87 5.59
C PHE A 132 -5.51 12.07 5.98
N ASP A 133 -5.48 13.15 5.20
CA ASP A 133 -6.22 14.39 5.45
C ASP A 133 -7.75 14.18 5.44
N VAL A 134 -8.25 13.18 4.70
CA VAL A 134 -9.67 12.81 4.72
C VAL A 134 -10.15 12.42 6.13
N LEU A 135 -9.27 11.80 6.92
CA LEU A 135 -9.58 11.29 8.26
C LEU A 135 -9.27 12.30 9.38
N VAL A 136 -8.43 13.31 9.15
CA VAL A 136 -8.04 14.28 10.19
C VAL A 136 -9.26 14.99 10.79
N GLY A 137 -9.53 14.71 12.06
CA GLY A 137 -10.66 15.27 12.82
C GLY A 137 -12.01 14.60 12.57
N PHE A 138 -12.07 13.54 11.76
CA PHE A 138 -13.28 12.75 11.52
C PHE A 138 -13.44 11.66 12.58
N GLU A 139 -14.62 11.57 13.22
CA GLU A 139 -15.00 10.50 14.16
C GLU A 139 -13.93 10.23 15.24
N GLY A 140 -13.23 11.28 15.70
CA GLY A 140 -12.19 11.16 16.72
C GLY A 140 -10.89 10.50 16.27
N PHE A 141 -10.60 10.48 14.96
CA PHE A 141 -9.30 10.02 14.45
C PHE A 141 -8.15 10.73 15.19
N PRO A 142 -7.23 9.97 15.83
CA PRO A 142 -6.34 10.54 16.84
C PRO A 142 -5.12 11.27 16.26
N LEU A 143 -4.87 11.15 14.96
CA LEU A 143 -3.65 11.64 14.31
C LEU A 143 -3.92 12.94 13.55
N THR A 144 -2.97 13.87 13.65
CA THR A 144 -3.03 15.17 12.97
C THR A 144 -1.85 15.43 12.04
N LYS A 145 -0.87 14.53 12.02
CA LYS A 145 0.33 14.63 11.19
C LYS A 145 0.69 13.26 10.64
N LEU A 146 1.11 13.25 9.37
CA LEU A 146 1.70 12.11 8.70
C LEU A 146 3.20 12.35 8.46
N SER A 147 4.03 11.35 8.71
CA SER A 147 5.43 11.30 8.32
C SER A 147 5.72 10.04 7.53
N VAL A 148 6.15 10.18 6.29
CA VAL A 148 6.57 9.08 5.42
C VAL A 148 8.08 9.07 5.28
N LYS A 149 8.69 7.90 5.40
CA LYS A 149 10.13 7.68 5.17
C LYS A 149 10.33 6.50 4.24
N THR A 150 11.41 6.51 3.45
CA THR A 150 11.94 5.29 2.86
C THR A 150 13.12 4.82 3.71
N VAL A 151 13.05 3.58 4.21
CA VAL A 151 14.07 3.01 5.12
C VAL A 151 14.89 1.91 4.46
N GLY A 152 14.47 1.42 3.30
CA GLY A 152 15.19 0.39 2.59
C GLY A 152 14.92 0.37 1.10
N TYR A 153 15.91 -0.14 0.35
CA TYR A 153 15.85 -0.38 -1.08
C TYR A 153 16.36 -1.78 -1.39
N ALA A 154 15.53 -2.61 -2.01
CA ALA A 154 15.94 -3.90 -2.56
C ALA A 154 16.23 -3.76 -4.06
N VAL A 155 17.42 -4.19 -4.48
CA VAL A 155 17.89 -4.14 -5.88
C VAL A 155 18.50 -5.47 -6.30
N LYS A 156 18.48 -5.79 -7.60
CA LYS A 156 19.18 -6.99 -8.11
C LYS A 156 20.69 -6.91 -7.89
N ASN A 157 21.25 -5.72 -8.05
CA ASN A 157 22.67 -5.46 -7.88
C ASN A 157 22.86 -4.10 -7.20
N LYS A 158 23.78 -4.02 -6.24
CA LYS A 158 24.12 -2.75 -5.55
C LYS A 158 24.54 -1.64 -6.52
N SER A 159 25.05 -1.98 -7.71
CA SER A 159 25.38 -1.00 -8.76
C SER A 159 24.17 -0.19 -9.26
N LEU A 160 22.95 -0.65 -9.01
CA LEU A 160 21.72 0.08 -9.32
C LEU A 160 21.40 1.19 -8.30
N ILE A 161 22.18 1.32 -7.23
CA ILE A 161 22.07 2.40 -6.26
C ILE A 161 23.29 3.32 -6.42
N GLN A 162 23.04 4.57 -6.80
CA GLN A 162 24.05 5.61 -6.90
C GLN A 162 23.91 6.62 -5.75
N GLY A 163 25.06 7.08 -5.24
CA GLY A 163 25.15 8.10 -4.20
C GLY A 163 25.06 7.53 -2.77
N SER A 164 24.86 8.42 -1.79
CA SER A 164 24.79 8.04 -0.38
C SER A 164 23.58 7.15 -0.08
N THR A 165 23.82 6.11 0.72
CA THR A 165 22.79 5.22 1.29
C THR A 165 22.67 5.42 2.80
N SER A 166 23.17 6.53 3.33
CA SER A 166 23.04 6.84 4.75
C SER A 166 21.56 6.93 5.14
N GLY A 167 21.16 6.19 6.17
CA GLY A 167 19.78 6.13 6.65
C GLY A 167 18.84 5.21 5.86
N ILE A 168 19.35 4.44 4.89
CA ILE A 168 18.61 3.37 4.23
C ILE A 168 19.40 2.06 4.20
N ASP A 169 18.69 0.96 4.34
CA ASP A 169 19.25 -0.36 4.06
C ASP A 169 19.22 -0.68 2.57
N VAL A 170 20.28 -1.31 2.07
CA VAL A 170 20.32 -1.80 0.68
C VAL A 170 20.37 -3.31 0.67
N TYR A 171 19.28 -3.92 0.22
CA TYR A 171 19.12 -5.36 0.11
C TYR A 171 19.44 -5.83 -1.32
N THR A 172 20.10 -6.98 -1.43
CA THR A 172 20.31 -7.70 -2.70
C THR A 172 19.74 -9.12 -2.65
N THR A 173 18.87 -9.37 -1.67
CA THR A 173 18.05 -10.56 -1.57
C THR A 173 16.93 -10.51 -2.59
N ALA A 174 16.38 -11.68 -2.92
CA ALA A 174 15.26 -11.80 -3.84
C ALA A 174 14.24 -12.79 -3.26
N ASP A 175 13.00 -12.63 -3.66
CA ASP A 175 11.93 -13.57 -3.35
C ASP A 175 12.05 -14.86 -4.19
N ALA A 176 11.07 -15.76 -4.04
CA ALA A 176 11.02 -17.03 -4.76
C ALA A 176 11.00 -16.88 -6.29
N ASP A 177 10.56 -15.74 -6.82
CA ASP A 177 10.46 -15.45 -8.25
C ASP A 177 11.69 -14.66 -8.77
N GLY A 178 12.69 -14.43 -7.90
CA GLY A 178 13.91 -13.72 -8.26
C GLY A 178 13.74 -12.19 -8.34
N VAL A 179 12.67 -11.65 -7.76
CA VAL A 179 12.41 -10.21 -7.67
C VAL A 179 13.08 -9.66 -6.41
N PRO A 180 13.86 -8.55 -6.48
CA PRO A 180 14.55 -7.99 -5.32
C PRO A 180 13.62 -7.76 -4.15
N GLU A 181 13.92 -8.32 -2.97
CA GLU A 181 13.04 -8.29 -1.81
C GLU A 181 13.73 -7.64 -0.61
N CYS A 182 12.98 -6.77 0.09
CA CYS A 182 13.39 -6.25 1.39
C CYS A 182 13.37 -7.37 2.44
N ASP A 183 14.18 -7.25 3.50
CA ASP A 183 14.22 -8.30 4.53
C ASP A 183 12.87 -8.43 5.24
N THR A 184 12.17 -9.55 5.03
CA THR A 184 10.84 -9.81 5.60
C THR A 184 10.85 -9.89 7.13
N ARG A 185 12.02 -10.10 7.75
CA ARG A 185 12.18 -9.98 9.21
C ARG A 185 11.94 -8.55 9.72
N CYS A 186 12.09 -7.55 8.84
CA CYS A 186 11.85 -6.14 9.14
C CYS A 186 10.45 -5.66 8.72
N TYR A 187 9.64 -6.51 8.10
CA TYR A 187 8.28 -6.15 7.68
C TYR A 187 7.30 -6.27 8.84
N ARG A 188 6.74 -5.15 9.33
CA ARG A 188 5.79 -5.15 10.45
C ARG A 188 4.61 -6.10 10.21
N GLY A 189 4.09 -6.16 8.99
CA GLY A 189 2.93 -7.01 8.66
C GLY A 189 3.17 -8.51 8.88
N ALA A 190 4.41 -8.98 8.80
CA ALA A 190 4.77 -10.38 9.06
C ALA A 190 4.82 -10.73 10.57
N HIS A 191 4.82 -9.73 11.45
CA HIS A 191 5.06 -9.89 12.90
C HIS A 191 3.92 -9.33 13.77
N LEU A 192 2.71 -9.14 13.20
CA LEU A 192 1.58 -8.52 13.91
C LEU A 192 1.12 -9.27 15.16
N ASP A 193 1.26 -10.60 15.16
CA ASP A 193 0.90 -11.47 16.28
C ASP A 193 2.15 -12.13 16.92
N ASP A 194 3.36 -11.71 16.56
CA ASP A 194 4.60 -12.20 17.19
C ASP A 194 4.89 -11.40 18.47
N PRO A 195 4.91 -12.04 19.66
CA PRO A 195 5.24 -11.36 20.91
C PRO A 195 6.69 -10.82 20.95
N ASN A 196 7.58 -11.35 20.11
CA ASN A 196 8.95 -10.85 19.95
C ASN A 196 9.05 -9.76 18.86
N GLY A 197 7.93 -9.40 18.23
CA GLY A 197 7.84 -8.39 17.19
C GLY A 197 8.91 -8.57 16.12
N ILE A 198 9.59 -7.48 15.77
CA ILE A 198 10.65 -7.46 14.76
C ILE A 198 12.06 -7.73 15.32
N SER A 199 12.19 -8.39 16.48
CA SER A 199 13.50 -8.63 17.11
C SER A 199 14.50 -9.38 16.22
N SER A 200 14.02 -10.10 15.21
CA SER A 200 14.85 -10.79 14.21
C SER A 200 15.31 -9.89 13.05
N CYS A 201 14.81 -8.64 12.96
CA CYS A 201 15.23 -7.65 11.98
C CYS A 201 16.68 -7.21 12.27
N PRO A 202 17.63 -7.40 11.34
CA PRO A 202 19.05 -7.12 11.61
C PRO A 202 19.36 -5.67 12.03
N GLY A 203 18.63 -4.68 11.51
CA GLY A 203 18.76 -3.27 11.90
C GLY A 203 17.68 -2.79 12.87
N GLY A 204 16.91 -3.71 13.45
CA GLY A 204 15.89 -3.41 14.46
C GLY A 204 14.83 -2.42 13.99
N GLU A 205 14.39 -1.55 14.90
CA GLU A 205 13.33 -0.56 14.66
C GLU A 205 13.67 0.45 13.57
N ASP A 206 14.95 0.80 13.39
CA ASP A 206 15.38 1.76 12.36
C ASP A 206 15.19 1.20 10.93
N SER A 207 15.26 -0.13 10.80
CA SER A 207 15.07 -0.86 9.53
C SER A 207 13.64 -1.36 9.33
N ARG A 208 12.77 -1.21 10.33
CA ARG A 208 11.37 -1.65 10.26
C ARG A 208 10.63 -0.91 9.17
N TYR A 209 9.92 -1.65 8.31
CA TYR A 209 9.00 -1.07 7.33
C TYR A 209 7.57 -1.57 7.49
N ASP A 210 6.63 -0.71 7.11
CA ASP A 210 5.19 -0.88 7.20
C ASP A 210 4.55 -1.26 5.87
N ILE A 211 5.08 -0.66 4.81
CA ILE A 211 4.55 -0.74 3.45
C ILE A 211 5.72 -0.96 2.49
N SER A 212 5.48 -1.63 1.37
CA SER A 212 6.45 -1.73 0.29
C SER A 212 5.96 -1.09 -1.00
N LEU A 213 6.83 -0.34 -1.67
CA LEU A 213 6.60 0.15 -3.04
C LEU A 213 7.41 -0.72 -4.00
N TRP A 214 6.75 -1.42 -4.90
CA TRP A 214 7.38 -2.28 -5.88
C TRP A 214 7.39 -1.55 -7.21
N LEU A 215 8.59 -1.29 -7.73
CA LEU A 215 8.80 -0.82 -9.08
C LEU A 215 9.13 -2.06 -9.92
N ASP A 216 8.10 -2.67 -10.49
CA ASP A 216 8.21 -3.98 -11.13
C ASP A 216 8.32 -3.86 -12.65
N LYS A 217 9.44 -4.32 -13.21
CA LYS A 217 9.66 -4.30 -14.67
C LYS A 217 8.63 -5.09 -15.47
N SER A 218 7.93 -6.06 -14.88
CA SER A 218 6.85 -6.78 -15.57
C SER A 218 5.67 -5.87 -15.91
N LEU A 219 5.55 -4.73 -15.23
CA LEU A 219 4.57 -3.68 -15.47
C LEU A 219 5.10 -2.51 -16.31
N GLU A 220 6.34 -2.55 -16.81
CA GLU A 220 6.85 -1.50 -17.70
C GLU A 220 6.01 -1.42 -18.98
N GLY A 221 5.65 -0.20 -19.38
CA GLY A 221 4.75 0.05 -20.51
C GLY A 221 3.29 -0.35 -20.27
N GLN A 222 2.94 -0.83 -19.08
CA GLN A 222 1.56 -1.10 -18.69
C GLN A 222 0.98 0.07 -17.90
N MET A 223 -0.26 0.45 -18.20
CA MET A 223 -0.99 1.49 -17.48
C MET A 223 -1.84 0.87 -16.37
N GLY A 224 -1.18 0.27 -15.38
CA GLY A 224 -1.84 -0.29 -14.20
C GLY A 224 -0.91 -0.65 -13.05
N GLY A 225 -1.52 -1.18 -11.98
CA GLY A 225 -0.82 -1.53 -10.75
C GLY A 225 -1.61 -2.52 -9.90
N TYR A 226 -0.99 -2.90 -8.80
CA TYR A 226 -1.60 -3.71 -7.73
C TYR A 226 -1.41 -3.01 -6.39
N GLY A 227 -2.42 -3.14 -5.52
CA GLY A 227 -2.45 -2.48 -4.23
C GLY A 227 -3.15 -3.31 -3.20
N TYR A 228 -2.60 -3.34 -1.99
CA TYR A 228 -3.27 -3.91 -0.82
C TYR A 228 -2.65 -3.36 0.47
N ASN A 229 -2.98 -3.97 1.62
CA ASN A 229 -2.44 -3.60 2.92
C ASN A 229 -0.90 -3.64 3.02
N TRP A 230 -0.22 -4.42 2.17
CA TRP A 230 1.24 -4.58 2.16
C TRP A 230 1.94 -3.50 1.34
N GLY A 231 1.21 -2.81 0.47
CA GLY A 231 1.74 -1.74 -0.35
C GLY A 231 1.23 -1.70 -1.77
N GLN A 232 2.07 -1.15 -2.64
CA GLN A 232 1.73 -0.81 -4.02
C GLN A 232 2.79 -1.36 -4.97
N GLU A 233 2.37 -1.89 -6.11
CA GLU A 233 3.22 -2.39 -7.18
C GLU A 233 2.83 -1.72 -8.50
N LEU A 234 3.79 -1.04 -9.12
CA LEU A 234 3.58 -0.24 -10.33
C LEU A 234 4.76 -0.37 -11.29
N GLY A 235 4.52 0.02 -12.54
CA GLY A 235 5.57 0.20 -13.55
C GLY A 235 6.62 1.24 -13.12
N PRO A 236 7.93 0.91 -13.17
CA PRO A 236 9.02 1.84 -12.90
C PRO A 236 8.97 3.09 -13.76
N ASP A 237 8.70 2.95 -15.06
CA ASP A 237 8.57 4.03 -16.04
C ASP A 237 7.43 5.00 -15.68
N TYR A 238 6.28 4.44 -15.29
CA TYR A 238 5.12 5.23 -14.86
C TYR A 238 5.43 6.05 -13.60
N ILE A 239 5.94 5.41 -12.55
CA ILE A 239 6.24 6.10 -11.28
C ILE A 239 7.31 7.18 -11.49
N LEU A 240 8.43 6.83 -12.14
CA LEU A 240 9.55 7.77 -12.33
C LEU A 240 9.14 8.99 -13.14
N SER A 241 8.26 8.82 -14.14
CA SER A 241 7.74 9.93 -14.95
C SER A 241 6.74 10.83 -14.22
N ASN A 242 6.20 10.40 -13.09
CA ASN A 242 5.14 11.10 -12.35
C ASN A 242 5.53 11.54 -10.93
N LEU A 243 6.80 11.43 -10.53
CA LEU A 243 7.24 11.73 -9.15
C LEU A 243 6.90 13.17 -8.69
N ASP A 244 6.87 14.11 -9.63
CA ASP A 244 6.59 15.52 -9.36
C ASP A 244 5.10 15.89 -9.60
N SER A 245 4.28 14.96 -10.10
CA SER A 245 2.84 15.18 -10.32
C SER A 245 2.08 15.29 -9.01
N ASP A 246 1.20 16.29 -8.85
CA ASP A 246 0.43 16.44 -7.60
C ASP A 246 -0.42 15.20 -7.30
N ASN A 247 -1.05 14.63 -8.33
CA ASN A 247 -1.81 13.38 -8.24
C ASN A 247 -1.16 12.30 -9.11
N ILE A 248 -0.58 11.29 -8.46
CA ILE A 248 -0.10 10.08 -9.15
C ILE A 248 -1.25 9.07 -9.15
N HIS A 249 -2.10 9.14 -10.18
CA HIS A 249 -3.39 8.43 -10.25
C HIS A 249 -3.35 6.97 -9.81
N ILE A 250 -2.52 6.14 -10.45
CA ILE A 250 -2.49 4.70 -10.13
C ILE A 250 -2.01 4.50 -8.69
N LEU A 251 -1.00 5.26 -8.24
CA LEU A 251 -0.52 5.19 -6.85
C LEU A 251 -1.62 5.58 -5.84
N LEU A 252 -2.42 6.61 -6.13
CA LEU A 252 -3.55 7.00 -5.28
C LEU A 252 -4.60 5.89 -5.19
N HIS A 253 -4.93 5.27 -6.32
CA HIS A 253 -5.84 4.13 -6.38
C HIS A 253 -5.31 2.97 -5.53
N GLU A 254 -4.06 2.52 -5.76
CA GLU A 254 -3.48 1.39 -5.03
C GLU A 254 -3.34 1.66 -3.52
N MET A 255 -3.10 2.92 -3.13
CA MET A 255 -3.15 3.31 -1.72
C MET A 255 -4.54 3.16 -1.12
N GLY A 256 -5.61 3.42 -1.90
CA GLY A 256 -6.99 3.21 -1.48
C GLY A 256 -7.28 1.76 -1.10
N HIS A 257 -6.75 0.79 -1.84
CA HIS A 257 -6.80 -0.62 -1.44
C HIS A 257 -6.04 -0.89 -0.13
N GLY A 258 -4.93 -0.20 0.11
CA GLY A 258 -4.22 -0.23 1.40
C GLY A 258 -5.06 0.28 2.57
N PHE A 259 -6.05 1.13 2.31
CA PHE A 259 -7.07 1.53 3.28
C PHE A 259 -8.27 0.60 3.35
N GLY A 260 -8.32 -0.48 2.58
CA GLY A 260 -9.44 -1.45 2.55
C GLY A 260 -10.56 -1.10 1.58
N LEU A 261 -10.36 -0.13 0.69
CA LEU A 261 -11.34 0.22 -0.33
C LEU A 261 -11.36 -0.81 -1.47
N LEU A 262 -12.54 -1.04 -2.03
CA LEU A 262 -12.73 -1.96 -3.16
C LEU A 262 -12.30 -1.34 -4.49
N ASP A 263 -12.13 -2.23 -5.46
CA ASP A 263 -12.03 -1.89 -6.87
C ASP A 263 -13.40 -1.99 -7.57
N PHE A 264 -13.56 -1.35 -8.71
CA PHE A 264 -14.86 -1.16 -9.39
C PHE A 264 -14.77 -1.38 -10.91
N TYR A 265 -14.52 -2.62 -11.35
CA TYR A 265 -14.56 -3.00 -12.77
C TYR A 265 -15.94 -3.42 -13.28
N ASP A 266 -16.62 -4.25 -12.50
CA ASP A 266 -17.81 -4.99 -12.95
C ASP A 266 -19.14 -4.28 -12.62
N TRP A 267 -19.07 -3.21 -11.83
CA TRP A 267 -20.25 -2.49 -11.34
C TRP A 267 -19.89 -1.09 -10.86
N VAL A 268 -20.88 -0.21 -10.80
CA VAL A 268 -20.73 1.16 -10.29
C VAL A 268 -21.83 1.42 -9.26
N PRO A 269 -21.52 1.99 -8.07
CA PRO A 269 -22.52 2.39 -7.10
C PRO A 269 -23.51 3.39 -7.68
N GLN A 270 -24.77 3.26 -7.27
CA GLN A 270 -25.86 4.06 -7.82
C GLN A 270 -25.58 5.58 -7.68
N GLY A 271 -25.71 6.29 -8.80
CA GLY A 271 -25.55 7.75 -8.83
C GLY A 271 -24.12 8.24 -8.77
N GLN A 272 -23.13 7.34 -8.79
CA GLN A 272 -21.71 7.69 -8.89
C GLN A 272 -21.22 7.48 -10.33
N THR A 273 -20.34 8.36 -10.81
CA THR A 273 -19.85 8.33 -12.20
C THR A 273 -18.35 8.59 -12.33
N SER A 274 -17.69 9.06 -11.27
CA SER A 274 -16.26 9.40 -11.29
C SER A 274 -15.73 9.42 -9.85
N PHE A 275 -14.76 8.55 -9.55
CA PHE A 275 -14.06 8.46 -8.27
C PHE A 275 -12.79 7.62 -8.45
N VAL A 276 -11.73 7.87 -7.66
CA VAL A 276 -10.39 7.30 -7.92
C VAL A 276 -10.40 5.78 -7.85
N MET A 277 -11.21 5.20 -6.97
CA MET A 277 -11.36 3.74 -6.84
C MET A 277 -12.08 3.09 -8.01
N MET A 278 -12.71 3.86 -8.92
CA MET A 278 -13.11 3.37 -10.23
C MET A 278 -12.03 3.78 -11.23
N ALA A 279 -11.09 2.87 -11.46
CA ALA A 279 -9.85 3.13 -12.18
C ALA A 279 -10.09 3.87 -13.51
N GLY A 280 -9.35 4.96 -13.72
CA GLY A 280 -9.42 5.79 -14.93
C GLY A 280 -10.60 6.77 -14.98
N SER A 281 -11.57 6.69 -14.06
CA SER A 281 -12.73 7.61 -14.04
C SER A 281 -12.47 8.95 -13.36
N ALA A 282 -11.48 9.02 -12.47
CA ALA A 282 -11.00 10.22 -11.81
C ALA A 282 -9.48 10.14 -11.64
N MET A 283 -8.79 11.27 -11.74
CA MET A 283 -7.32 11.35 -11.63
C MET A 283 -6.85 11.75 -10.23
N GLU A 284 -7.77 12.02 -9.32
CA GLU A 284 -7.53 12.47 -7.95
C GLU A 284 -8.63 11.95 -7.01
N ILE A 285 -8.36 11.94 -5.71
CA ILE A 285 -9.33 11.51 -4.69
C ILE A 285 -10.54 12.45 -4.72
N THR A 286 -11.73 11.88 -4.84
CA THR A 286 -13.01 12.61 -4.88
C THR A 286 -13.71 12.63 -3.53
N GLU A 287 -14.80 13.40 -3.43
CA GLU A 287 -15.65 13.36 -2.23
C GLU A 287 -16.23 11.96 -1.97
N PHE A 288 -16.59 11.21 -3.03
CA PHE A 288 -17.13 9.86 -2.84
C PHE A 288 -16.08 8.91 -2.26
N ASP A 289 -14.82 8.97 -2.76
CA ASP A 289 -13.70 8.23 -2.19
C ASP A 289 -13.47 8.58 -0.71
N ALA A 290 -13.56 9.87 -0.38
CA ALA A 290 -13.41 10.34 0.98
C ALA A 290 -14.51 9.78 1.90
N TRP A 291 -15.76 9.72 1.44
CA TRP A 291 -16.84 9.10 2.21
C TRP A 291 -16.70 7.58 2.32
N MET A 292 -16.20 6.89 1.30
CA MET A 292 -15.87 5.46 1.40
C MET A 292 -14.79 5.21 2.47
N LEU A 293 -13.72 6.01 2.49
CA LEU A 293 -12.67 5.90 3.51
C LEU A 293 -13.19 6.19 4.92
N ARG A 294 -14.00 7.24 5.08
CA ARG A 294 -14.67 7.57 6.35
C ARG A 294 -15.58 6.44 6.84
N ASP A 295 -16.32 5.81 5.93
CA ASP A 295 -17.21 4.69 6.24
C ASP A 295 -16.43 3.45 6.68
N TRP A 296 -15.30 3.18 6.02
CA TRP A 296 -14.38 2.13 6.43
C TRP A 296 -13.79 2.41 7.81
N TYR A 297 -13.23 3.61 8.03
CA TYR A 297 -12.60 3.99 9.28
C TYR A 297 -13.53 3.82 10.49
N ARG A 298 -14.77 4.34 10.43
CA ARG A 298 -15.69 4.25 11.57
C ARG A 298 -16.01 2.79 11.95
N LYS A 299 -16.04 1.88 10.95
CA LYS A 299 -16.30 0.45 11.17
C LYS A 299 -15.08 -0.27 11.72
N LEU A 300 -13.90 0.04 11.16
CA LEU A 300 -12.63 -0.46 11.67
C LEU A 300 -12.41 -0.02 13.13
N LYS A 301 -12.61 1.28 13.41
CA LYS A 301 -12.58 1.86 14.77
C LYS A 301 -13.46 1.07 15.74
N SER A 302 -14.70 0.79 15.36
CA SER A 302 -15.63 0.02 16.21
C SER A 302 -15.12 -1.40 16.53
N VAL A 303 -14.46 -2.07 15.58
CA VAL A 303 -13.90 -3.42 15.79
C VAL A 303 -12.60 -3.36 16.61
N ARG A 304 -11.79 -2.32 16.40
CA ARG A 304 -10.51 -2.10 17.08
C ARG A 304 -10.63 -1.55 18.49
N LYS A 305 -11.76 -0.90 18.81
CA LYS A 305 -12.01 -0.18 20.06
C LYS A 305 -11.04 0.99 20.26
N TRP A 306 -10.75 1.71 19.18
CA TRP A 306 -10.07 3.01 19.23
C TRP A 306 -11.03 4.15 19.58
#